data_AF-A0A3Q1GV34-F1
#
_entry.id   AF-A0A3Q1GV34-F1
#
_cell.length_a   1.000
_cell.length_b   1.000
_cell.length_c   1.000
_cell.angle_alpha   90.00
_cell.angle_beta   90.00
_cell.angle_gamma   90.00
#
_symmetry.space_group_name_H-M   'P 1'
#
loop_
_entity.id
_entity.type
_entity.pdbx_description
1 polymer ?
#
loop_
_entity_poly.entity_id
_entity_poly.type
_entity_poly.pdbx_seq_one_letter_code
_entity_poly.pdbx_strand_id
1 'polypeptide(L)'
;MSHAGEQKVKHSSLTLVLMVASAAIGGTLQYGYNLAIMNSPTTFIQTFINETFLERWDIQLEDYQVTLVWTIIVSIFSLGGFAGALIAGPMTIRFGRKKCLLLNNIFLMSGALLALTSRAAKSFEMIIISRVLVGINAGISMNVQPMYFGESAPQHLRGAISLSSAVFTAFGVVLGQVVGLREILGSEPCWQYLLASNAIPGLIQLLTLPWFPESPRYLLIDRGDKEACINALRRLRGCEVQSSELDEILQEQAETKGMRPRRPWELFTDRSVRWQLISVMIVSSAMQLCGNDSIYFYASYVFKEAGISDDKVQYVTIGTGTCEFTACIMCNLLVERKGRRFMLMGGFILMTIWAVVFTIALSFQQYISWMPYLSMACIFTYILSFGMGPAGVTGVLPTEIFNQTARPAAYMIAGSMMWINLGIIGMIFPFLVSELSEYCFVPFAAVCVLSALYIGLFLPETKGKSLSVITREFNKLNFKNQDKNFESQTEAQYQLGEVCHSTAL
;
A
#
# COMPACT_ATOMS: atom_id res chain seq x y z
N MET A 1 -44.31 2.57 11.03
CA MET A 1 -43.43 2.35 9.85
C MET A 1 -42.06 3.04 9.94
N SER A 2 -41.86 4.07 10.77
CA SER A 2 -40.56 4.77 10.93
C SER A 2 -39.44 3.95 11.60
N HIS A 3 -39.73 3.25 12.70
CA HIS A 3 -38.70 2.51 13.45
C HIS A 3 -38.16 1.26 12.74
N ALA A 4 -38.97 0.57 11.93
CA ALA A 4 -38.54 -0.60 11.17
C ALA A 4 -37.64 -0.22 9.96
N GLY A 5 -37.85 0.99 9.40
CA GLY A 5 -36.98 1.55 8.37
C GLY A 5 -35.61 1.96 8.92
N GLU A 6 -35.57 2.65 10.05
CA GLU A 6 -34.31 3.02 10.72
C GLU A 6 -33.52 1.82 11.24
N GLN A 7 -34.18 0.78 11.76
CA GLN A 7 -33.50 -0.46 12.17
C GLN A 7 -32.91 -1.21 10.97
N LYS A 8 -33.60 -1.28 9.83
CA LYS A 8 -33.06 -1.88 8.59
C LYS A 8 -31.86 -1.09 8.03
N VAL A 9 -31.91 0.24 8.06
CA VAL A 9 -30.81 1.09 7.60
C VAL A 9 -29.57 0.97 8.53
N LYS A 10 -29.76 0.90 9.86
CA LYS A 10 -28.66 0.65 10.82
C LYS A 10 -28.03 -0.74 10.67
N HIS A 11 -28.83 -1.78 10.42
CA HIS A 11 -28.34 -3.15 10.22
C HIS A 11 -27.63 -3.31 8.84
N SER A 12 -28.02 -2.49 7.86
CA SER A 12 -27.47 -2.43 6.51
C SER A 12 -26.03 -1.90 6.47
N SER A 13 -25.75 -0.77 7.12
CA SER A 13 -24.38 -0.25 7.26
C SER A 13 -23.47 -1.21 8.03
N LEU A 14 -24.05 -1.99 8.96
CA LEU A 14 -23.31 -2.92 9.80
C LEU A 14 -22.73 -4.08 8.97
N THR A 15 -23.49 -4.66 8.03
CA THR A 15 -22.98 -5.77 7.20
C THR A 15 -21.80 -5.36 6.33
N LEU A 16 -21.85 -4.17 5.74
CA LEU A 16 -20.74 -3.62 4.94
C LEU A 16 -19.52 -3.34 5.81
N VAL A 17 -19.71 -2.74 6.99
CA VAL A 17 -18.61 -2.47 7.93
C VAL A 17 -17.99 -3.76 8.45
N LEU A 18 -18.80 -4.77 8.79
CA LEU A 18 -18.31 -6.08 9.23
C LEU A 18 -17.57 -6.82 8.12
N MET A 19 -18.01 -6.71 6.86
CA MET A 19 -17.29 -7.26 5.71
C MET A 19 -15.92 -6.58 5.57
N VAL A 20 -15.89 -5.25 5.62
CA VAL A 20 -14.65 -4.46 5.53
C VAL A 20 -13.70 -4.85 6.65
N ALA A 21 -14.17 -4.90 7.89
CA ALA A 21 -13.35 -5.32 9.04
C ALA A 21 -12.83 -6.75 8.87
N SER A 22 -13.69 -7.71 8.53
CA SER A 22 -13.33 -9.11 8.31
C SER A 22 -12.26 -9.28 7.23
N ALA A 23 -12.48 -8.65 6.07
CA ALA A 23 -11.53 -8.72 4.98
C ALA A 23 -10.23 -7.99 5.34
N ALA A 24 -10.30 -6.86 6.06
CA ALA A 24 -9.14 -6.06 6.46
C ALA A 24 -8.20 -6.79 7.40
N ILE A 25 -8.76 -7.50 8.39
CA ILE A 25 -7.99 -8.22 9.40
C ILE A 25 -7.03 -9.22 8.77
N GLY A 26 -7.46 -9.97 7.77
CA GLY A 26 -6.57 -10.90 7.06
C GLY A 26 -5.99 -10.38 5.74
N GLY A 27 -6.10 -9.07 5.50
CA GLY A 27 -5.56 -8.43 4.30
C GLY A 27 -4.41 -7.50 4.61
N THR A 28 -4.69 -6.21 4.51
CA THR A 28 -3.77 -5.07 4.68
C THR A 28 -3.28 -4.90 6.10
N LEU A 29 -4.04 -5.35 7.11
CA LEU A 29 -3.59 -5.44 8.50
C LEU A 29 -2.39 -6.38 8.62
N GLN A 30 -2.46 -7.56 8.00
CA GLN A 30 -1.33 -8.51 8.03
C GLN A 30 -0.09 -7.92 7.38
N TYR A 31 -0.22 -7.16 6.28
CA TYR A 31 0.94 -6.48 5.68
C TYR A 31 1.62 -5.55 6.70
N GLY A 32 0.87 -4.65 7.34
CA GLY A 32 1.40 -3.75 8.37
C GLY A 32 1.99 -4.50 9.57
N TYR A 33 1.33 -5.59 9.99
CA TYR A 33 1.82 -6.46 11.05
C TYR A 33 3.20 -7.04 10.72
N ASN A 34 3.39 -7.56 9.50
CA ASN A 34 4.66 -8.14 9.06
C ASN A 34 5.78 -7.14 8.81
N LEU A 35 5.44 -5.87 8.60
CA LEU A 35 6.41 -4.78 8.58
C LEU A 35 7.00 -4.55 9.98
N ALA A 36 6.14 -4.51 11.00
CA ALA A 36 6.54 -4.16 12.37
C ALA A 36 7.21 -5.29 13.15
N ILE A 37 6.73 -6.54 13.04
CA ILE A 37 7.18 -7.64 13.91
C ILE A 37 8.65 -8.02 13.73
N MET A 38 9.29 -7.67 12.61
CA MET A 38 10.68 -8.02 12.36
C MET A 38 11.67 -7.17 13.17
N ASN A 39 11.26 -5.95 13.56
CA ASN A 39 12.15 -5.04 14.27
C ASN A 39 12.48 -5.51 15.70
N SER A 40 11.48 -5.91 16.48
CA SER A 40 11.67 -6.31 17.88
C SER A 40 12.64 -7.49 18.09
N PRO A 41 12.58 -8.60 17.31
CA PRO A 41 13.46 -9.74 17.49
C PRO A 41 14.79 -9.63 16.73
N THR A 42 15.13 -8.48 16.14
CA THR A 42 16.34 -8.30 15.29
C THR A 42 17.59 -8.88 15.93
N THR A 43 17.91 -8.47 17.16
CA THR A 43 19.12 -8.91 17.85
C THR A 43 19.09 -10.41 18.16
N PHE A 44 17.93 -10.95 18.55
CA PHE A 44 17.79 -12.37 18.89
C PHE A 44 17.92 -13.27 17.66
N ILE A 45 17.38 -12.84 16.51
CA ILE A 45 17.52 -13.59 15.25
C ILE A 45 18.97 -13.52 14.76
N GLN A 46 19.65 -12.38 14.90
CA GLN A 46 21.07 -12.26 14.59
C GLN A 46 21.94 -13.21 15.44
N THR A 47 21.70 -13.27 16.75
CA THR A 47 22.36 -14.23 17.64
C THR A 47 22.07 -15.67 17.21
N PHE A 48 20.81 -16.01 16.92
CA PHE A 48 20.42 -17.34 16.45
C PHE A 48 21.10 -17.74 15.13
N ILE A 49 21.30 -16.81 14.20
CA ILE A 49 22.04 -17.07 12.96
C ILE A 49 23.49 -17.45 13.28
N ASN A 50 24.16 -16.67 14.14
CA ASN A 50 25.55 -16.91 14.51
C ASN A 50 25.71 -18.25 15.26
N GLU A 51 24.84 -18.54 16.23
CA GLU A 51 24.82 -19.81 16.96
C GLU A 51 24.60 -21.01 16.03
N THR A 52 23.68 -20.89 15.07
CA THR A 52 23.40 -21.95 14.11
C THR A 52 24.60 -22.21 13.18
N PHE A 53 25.32 -21.16 12.78
CA PHE A 53 26.53 -21.29 11.96
C PHE A 53 27.67 -21.97 12.72
N LEU A 54 27.88 -21.55 13.97
CA LEU A 54 28.87 -22.16 14.85
C LEU A 54 28.58 -23.64 15.07
N GLU A 55 27.32 -24.02 15.33
CA GLU A 55 26.97 -25.42 15.58
C GLU A 55 27.12 -26.31 14.32
N ARG A 56 26.82 -25.78 13.13
CA ARG A 56 26.84 -26.56 11.88
C ARG A 56 28.23 -26.67 11.23
N TRP A 57 29.01 -25.59 11.29
CA TRP A 57 30.26 -25.47 10.54
C TRP A 57 31.46 -25.12 11.40
N ASP A 58 31.30 -24.91 12.71
CA ASP A 58 32.35 -24.47 13.63
C ASP A 58 33.00 -23.13 13.22
N ILE A 59 32.23 -22.29 12.52
CA ILE A 59 32.64 -20.97 12.03
C ILE A 59 31.80 -19.91 12.75
N GLN A 60 32.46 -18.98 13.43
CA GLN A 60 31.84 -17.77 13.96
C GLN A 60 31.81 -16.69 12.89
N LEU A 61 30.64 -16.14 12.60
CA LEU A 61 30.47 -15.10 11.60
C LEU A 61 30.93 -13.73 12.13
N GLU A 62 31.50 -12.91 11.26
CA GLU A 62 31.76 -11.49 11.54
C GLU A 62 30.46 -10.68 11.54
N ASP A 63 30.43 -9.56 12.28
CA ASP A 63 29.24 -8.70 12.42
C ASP A 63 28.65 -8.24 11.07
N TYR A 64 29.51 -7.94 10.09
CA TYR A 64 29.10 -7.59 8.72
C TYR A 64 28.39 -8.76 8.03
N GLN A 65 28.87 -10.00 8.20
CA GLN A 65 28.27 -11.18 7.60
C GLN A 65 26.90 -11.49 8.23
N VAL A 66 26.78 -11.36 9.55
CA VAL A 66 25.49 -11.51 10.26
C VAL A 66 24.50 -10.45 9.78
N THR A 67 24.94 -9.20 9.65
CA THR A 67 24.12 -8.09 9.14
C THR A 67 23.67 -8.33 7.71
N LEU A 68 24.53 -8.90 6.85
CA LEU A 68 24.19 -9.25 5.48
C LEU A 68 23.12 -10.35 5.41
N VAL A 69 23.28 -11.44 6.17
CA VAL A 69 22.27 -12.52 6.24
C VAL A 69 20.94 -12.00 6.79
N TRP A 70 20.98 -11.18 7.85
CA TRP A 70 19.81 -10.52 8.40
C TRP A 70 19.10 -9.63 7.37
N THR A 71 19.86 -8.80 6.64
CA THR A 71 19.32 -7.91 5.62
C THR A 71 18.67 -8.70 4.47
N ILE A 72 19.23 -9.87 4.10
CA ILE A 72 18.60 -10.79 3.15
C ILE A 72 17.27 -11.32 3.71
N ILE A 73 17.22 -11.75 4.98
CA ILE A 73 15.98 -12.24 5.62
C ILE A 73 14.88 -11.17 5.62
N VAL A 74 15.23 -9.91 5.94
CA VAL A 74 14.29 -8.80 5.93
C VAL A 74 13.82 -8.50 4.51
N SER A 75 14.75 -8.42 3.55
CA SER A 75 14.47 -7.98 2.18
C SER A 75 13.77 -9.04 1.31
N ILE A 76 13.93 -10.32 1.60
CA ILE A 76 13.29 -11.40 0.81
C ILE A 76 11.76 -11.41 0.95
N PHE A 77 11.23 -10.78 2.00
CA PHE A 77 9.81 -10.48 2.14
C PHE A 77 9.29 -9.67 0.94
N SER A 78 10.06 -8.69 0.48
CA SER A 78 9.71 -7.85 -0.66
C SER A 78 9.67 -8.63 -1.97
N LEU A 79 10.59 -9.60 -2.14
CA LEU A 79 10.57 -10.52 -3.29
C LEU A 79 9.31 -11.41 -3.28
N GLY A 80 8.94 -11.92 -2.10
CA GLY A 80 7.67 -12.62 -1.90
C GLY A 80 6.48 -11.75 -2.27
N GLY A 81 6.45 -10.50 -1.81
CA GLY A 81 5.42 -9.52 -2.14
C GLY A 81 5.31 -9.22 -3.63
N PHE A 82 6.45 -9.07 -4.32
CA PHE A 82 6.50 -8.93 -5.77
C PHE A 82 5.88 -10.14 -6.49
N ALA A 83 6.28 -11.36 -6.11
CA ALA A 83 5.68 -12.57 -6.66
C ALA A 83 4.16 -12.65 -6.39
N GLY A 84 3.73 -12.30 -5.17
CA GLY A 84 2.32 -12.22 -4.79
C GLY A 84 1.53 -11.22 -5.63
N ALA A 85 2.10 -10.04 -5.90
CA ALA A 85 1.48 -9.02 -6.74
C ALA A 85 1.26 -9.51 -8.19
N LEU A 86 2.23 -10.24 -8.76
CA LEU A 86 2.11 -10.83 -10.10
C LEU A 86 1.03 -11.92 -10.16
N ILE A 87 0.89 -12.71 -9.09
CA ILE A 87 -0.09 -13.80 -9.01
C ILE A 87 -1.51 -13.28 -8.72
N ALA A 88 -1.64 -12.13 -8.04
CA ALA A 88 -2.92 -11.54 -7.66
C ALA A 88 -3.86 -11.26 -8.84
N GLY A 89 -3.33 -10.76 -9.96
CA GLY A 89 -4.11 -10.44 -11.17
C GLY A 89 -4.85 -11.67 -11.74
N PRO A 90 -4.13 -12.73 -12.16
CA PRO A 90 -4.77 -13.96 -12.63
C PRO A 90 -5.70 -14.61 -11.60
N MET A 91 -5.32 -14.60 -10.32
CA MET A 91 -6.14 -15.20 -9.26
C MET A 91 -7.49 -14.49 -9.08
N THR A 92 -7.52 -13.15 -9.11
CA THR A 92 -8.77 -12.38 -8.93
C THR A 92 -9.77 -12.56 -10.07
N ILE A 93 -9.27 -12.74 -11.30
CA ILE A 93 -10.09 -13.01 -12.48
C ILE A 93 -10.65 -14.45 -12.41
N ARG A 94 -9.81 -15.43 -12.08
CA ARG A 94 -10.20 -16.85 -12.10
C ARG A 94 -11.08 -17.25 -10.91
N PHE A 95 -10.71 -16.83 -9.70
CA PHE A 95 -11.34 -17.29 -8.47
C PHE A 95 -12.32 -16.27 -7.87
N GLY A 96 -12.24 -14.99 -8.25
CA GLY A 96 -12.95 -13.91 -7.58
C GLY A 96 -12.11 -13.28 -6.47
N ARG A 97 -12.67 -12.27 -5.80
CA ARG A 97 -11.93 -11.43 -4.84
C ARG A 97 -11.91 -12.10 -3.47
N LYS A 98 -13.08 -12.51 -2.96
CA LYS A 98 -13.24 -13.21 -1.67
C LYS A 98 -12.47 -14.51 -1.64
N LYS A 99 -12.60 -15.36 -2.67
CA LYS A 99 -11.88 -16.64 -2.70
C LYS A 99 -10.37 -16.46 -2.77
N CYS A 100 -9.89 -15.44 -3.46
CA CYS A 100 -8.46 -15.12 -3.50
C CYS A 100 -7.92 -14.76 -2.09
N LEU A 101 -8.67 -13.95 -1.34
CA LEU A 101 -8.37 -13.62 0.07
C LEU A 101 -8.54 -14.80 1.05
N LEU A 102 -9.18 -15.90 0.65
CA LEU A 102 -9.22 -17.13 1.46
C LEU A 102 -8.04 -18.04 1.10
N LEU A 103 -7.69 -18.13 -0.18
CA LEU A 103 -6.61 -18.98 -0.68
C LEU A 103 -5.22 -18.46 -0.29
N ASN A 104 -5.01 -17.15 -0.24
CA ASN A 104 -3.72 -16.57 0.17
C ASN A 104 -3.31 -16.96 1.60
N ASN A 105 -4.29 -17.20 2.50
CA ASN A 105 -4.04 -17.65 3.87
C ASN A 105 -3.29 -18.98 3.92
N ILE A 106 -3.31 -19.80 2.87
CA ILE A 106 -2.49 -21.02 2.80
C ILE A 106 -1.01 -20.66 2.91
N PHE A 107 -0.54 -19.66 2.15
CA PHE A 107 0.85 -19.19 2.21
C PHE A 107 1.19 -18.64 3.60
N LEU A 108 0.27 -17.89 4.20
CA LEU A 108 0.42 -17.36 5.55
C LEU A 108 0.58 -18.47 6.59
N MET A 109 -0.31 -19.45 6.60
CA MET A 109 -0.30 -20.53 7.60
C MET A 109 0.93 -21.42 7.44
N SER A 110 1.35 -21.71 6.20
CA SER A 110 2.61 -22.40 5.93
C SER A 110 3.82 -21.59 6.41
N GLY A 111 3.84 -20.28 6.16
CA GLY A 111 4.91 -19.40 6.64
C GLY A 111 4.98 -19.33 8.17
N ALA A 112 3.84 -19.22 8.85
CA ALA A 112 3.78 -19.21 10.31
C ALA A 112 4.26 -20.53 10.93
N LEU A 113 3.91 -21.68 10.32
CA LEU A 113 4.38 -22.99 10.76
C LEU A 113 5.91 -23.13 10.62
N LEU A 114 6.49 -22.66 9.51
CA LEU A 114 7.94 -22.65 9.32
C LEU A 114 8.66 -21.74 10.32
N ALA A 115 8.10 -20.57 10.61
CA ALA A 115 8.65 -19.68 11.63
C ALA A 115 8.63 -20.32 13.02
N LEU A 116 7.52 -20.97 13.39
CA LEU A 116 7.36 -21.65 14.68
C LEU A 116 8.36 -22.81 14.87
N THR A 117 8.62 -23.57 13.80
CA THR A 117 9.48 -24.75 13.83
C THR A 117 10.97 -24.45 13.59
N SER A 118 11.31 -23.23 13.15
CA SER A 118 12.68 -22.81 12.81
C SER A 118 13.71 -23.01 13.93
N ARG A 119 13.34 -22.69 15.17
CA ARG A 119 14.21 -22.85 16.35
C ARG A 119 14.44 -24.32 16.70
N ALA A 120 13.38 -25.14 16.64
CA ALA A 120 13.48 -26.58 16.91
C ALA A 120 14.32 -27.32 15.85
N ALA A 121 14.24 -26.88 14.59
CA ALA A 121 15.02 -27.41 13.49
C ALA A 121 16.42 -26.79 13.37
N LYS A 122 16.76 -25.80 14.21
CA LYS A 122 18.03 -25.05 14.17
C LYS A 122 18.37 -24.57 12.75
N SER A 123 17.41 -23.93 12.08
CA SER A 123 17.52 -23.51 10.68
C SER A 123 17.00 -22.10 10.48
N PHE A 124 17.91 -21.17 10.15
CA PHE A 124 17.54 -19.83 9.71
C PHE A 124 16.99 -19.83 8.28
N GLU A 125 17.28 -20.85 7.47
CA GLU A 125 16.73 -21.01 6.12
C GLU A 125 15.20 -21.17 6.14
N MET A 126 14.65 -21.79 7.18
CA MET A 126 13.20 -21.85 7.38
C MET A 126 12.59 -20.46 7.61
N ILE A 127 13.32 -19.54 8.24
CA ILE A 127 12.89 -18.14 8.41
C ILE A 127 12.87 -17.45 7.04
N ILE A 128 13.88 -17.68 6.20
CA ILE A 128 13.93 -17.13 4.83
C ILE A 128 12.70 -17.59 4.03
N ILE A 129 12.41 -18.89 4.01
CA ILE A 129 11.24 -19.44 3.29
C ILE A 129 9.93 -18.90 3.89
N SER A 130 9.83 -18.82 5.22
CA SER A 130 8.69 -18.22 5.91
C SER A 130 8.42 -16.79 5.43
N ARG A 131 9.47 -15.96 5.35
CA ARG A 131 9.38 -14.57 4.89
C ARG A 131 8.93 -14.47 3.43
N VAL A 132 9.36 -15.37 2.55
CA VAL A 132 8.87 -15.40 1.16
C VAL A 132 7.37 -15.71 1.12
N LEU A 133 6.92 -16.74 1.84
CA LEU A 133 5.50 -17.15 1.84
C LEU A 133 4.59 -16.07 2.42
N VAL A 134 5.01 -15.46 3.53
CA VAL A 134 4.29 -14.34 4.15
C VAL A 134 4.31 -13.10 3.24
N GLY A 135 5.41 -12.88 2.52
CA GLY A 135 5.51 -11.86 1.47
C GLY A 135 4.50 -12.09 0.35
N ILE A 136 4.38 -13.31 -0.19
CA ILE A 136 3.39 -13.66 -1.22
C ILE A 136 1.98 -13.35 -0.73
N ASN A 137 1.66 -13.74 0.51
CA ASN A 137 0.37 -13.43 1.12
C ASN A 137 0.12 -11.91 1.17
N ALA A 138 1.09 -11.12 1.67
CA ALA A 138 0.97 -9.66 1.75
C ALA A 138 0.80 -9.01 0.37
N GLY A 139 1.56 -9.46 -0.63
CA GLY A 139 1.49 -8.97 -2.00
C GLY A 139 0.15 -9.24 -2.67
N ILE A 140 -0.46 -10.41 -2.42
CA ILE A 140 -1.82 -10.70 -2.86
C ILE A 140 -2.82 -9.79 -2.12
N SER A 141 -2.75 -9.76 -0.79
CA SER A 141 -3.67 -9.00 0.06
C SER A 141 -3.73 -7.51 -0.31
N MET A 142 -2.57 -6.86 -0.49
CA MET A 142 -2.50 -5.42 -0.81
C MET A 142 -3.17 -5.04 -2.13
N ASN A 143 -3.21 -5.94 -3.11
CA ASN A 143 -3.83 -5.69 -4.40
C ASN A 143 -5.32 -6.06 -4.40
N VAL A 144 -5.67 -7.22 -3.82
CA VAL A 144 -7.03 -7.77 -3.89
C VAL A 144 -7.99 -7.05 -2.94
N GLN A 145 -7.51 -6.60 -1.79
CA GLN A 145 -8.37 -5.97 -0.80
C GLN A 145 -8.95 -4.61 -1.24
N PRO A 146 -8.14 -3.62 -1.67
CA PRO A 146 -8.69 -2.35 -2.14
C PRO A 146 -9.66 -2.54 -3.30
N MET A 147 -9.41 -3.54 -4.15
CA MET A 147 -10.33 -3.96 -5.21
C MET A 147 -11.65 -4.50 -4.65
N TYR A 148 -11.60 -5.43 -3.70
CA TYR A 148 -12.81 -5.98 -3.06
C TYR A 148 -13.63 -4.89 -2.36
N PHE A 149 -12.95 -3.94 -1.71
CA PHE A 149 -13.56 -2.77 -1.07
C PHE A 149 -14.24 -1.85 -2.07
N GLY A 150 -13.52 -1.43 -3.12
CA GLY A 150 -14.05 -0.54 -4.15
C GLY A 150 -15.18 -1.16 -4.97
N GLU A 151 -15.14 -2.47 -5.17
CA GLU A 151 -16.20 -3.20 -5.91
C GLU A 151 -17.45 -3.48 -5.07
N SER A 152 -17.33 -3.53 -3.74
CA SER A 152 -18.44 -3.80 -2.82
C SER A 152 -19.08 -2.53 -2.24
N ALA A 153 -18.34 -1.42 -2.20
CA ALA A 153 -18.78 -0.15 -1.67
C ALA A 153 -19.79 0.58 -2.58
N PRO A 154 -20.79 1.28 -2.01
CA PRO A 154 -21.67 2.14 -2.78
C PRO A 154 -20.90 3.34 -3.34
N GLN A 155 -21.34 3.92 -4.45
CA GLN A 155 -20.62 4.95 -5.20
C GLN A 155 -20.16 6.13 -4.32
N HIS A 156 -21.02 6.62 -3.43
CA HIS A 156 -20.74 7.77 -2.55
C HIS A 156 -19.76 7.47 -1.39
N LEU A 157 -19.51 6.19 -1.05
CA LEU A 157 -18.55 5.78 -0.02
C LEU A 157 -17.34 5.04 -0.59
N ARG A 158 -17.25 4.87 -1.91
CA ARG A 158 -16.24 4.03 -2.57
C ARG A 158 -14.82 4.48 -2.21
N GLY A 159 -14.55 5.78 -2.30
CA GLY A 159 -13.24 6.36 -1.94
C GLY A 159 -12.90 6.11 -0.47
N ALA A 160 -13.79 6.45 0.45
CA ALA A 160 -13.57 6.28 1.89
C ALA A 160 -13.39 4.82 2.34
N ILE A 161 -14.12 3.88 1.72
CA ILE A 161 -14.01 2.45 2.03
C ILE A 161 -12.73 1.87 1.41
N SER A 162 -12.35 2.24 0.19
CA SER A 162 -11.05 1.84 -0.38
C SER A 162 -9.88 2.40 0.43
N LEU A 163 -10.00 3.64 0.92
CA LEU A 163 -8.98 4.28 1.76
C LEU A 163 -8.85 3.65 3.16
N SER A 164 -9.89 2.97 3.65
CA SER A 164 -9.83 2.25 4.93
C SER A 164 -8.72 1.18 4.94
N SER A 165 -8.31 0.66 3.78
CA SER A 165 -7.16 -0.25 3.65
C SER A 165 -5.88 0.32 4.28
N ALA A 166 -5.58 1.61 4.05
CA ALA A 166 -4.39 2.25 4.64
C ALA A 166 -4.51 2.36 6.18
N VAL A 167 -5.71 2.63 6.69
CA VAL A 167 -5.98 2.66 8.15
C VAL A 167 -5.73 1.29 8.77
N PHE A 168 -6.15 0.21 8.11
CA PHE A 168 -5.91 -1.14 8.60
C PHE A 168 -4.44 -1.58 8.49
N THR A 169 -3.70 -1.13 7.46
CA THR A 169 -2.24 -1.29 7.43
C THR A 169 -1.59 -0.63 8.63
N ALA A 170 -1.89 0.64 8.90
CA ALA A 170 -1.32 1.35 10.05
C ALA A 170 -1.75 0.71 11.39
N PHE A 171 -2.98 0.21 11.50
CA PHE A 171 -3.41 -0.57 12.67
C PHE A 171 -2.61 -1.87 12.82
N GLY A 172 -2.31 -2.55 11.71
CA GLY A 172 -1.43 -3.72 11.68
C GLY A 172 -0.03 -3.41 12.18
N VAL A 173 0.55 -2.27 11.78
CA VAL A 173 1.85 -1.79 12.27
C VAL A 173 1.81 -1.62 13.79
N VAL A 174 0.82 -0.88 14.32
CA VAL A 174 0.64 -0.69 15.77
C VAL A 174 0.51 -2.02 16.50
N LEU A 175 -0.34 -2.92 15.99
CA LEU A 175 -0.55 -4.23 16.61
C LEU A 175 0.73 -5.06 16.61
N GLY A 176 1.52 -5.03 15.53
CA GLY A 176 2.81 -5.70 15.44
C GLY A 176 3.83 -5.14 16.44
N GLN A 177 3.88 -3.82 16.60
CA GLN A 177 4.76 -3.16 17.58
C GLN A 177 4.36 -3.47 19.02
N VAL A 178 3.06 -3.51 19.33
CA VAL A 178 2.54 -3.87 20.66
C VAL A 178 2.85 -5.33 20.98
N VAL A 179 2.54 -6.27 20.07
CA VAL A 179 2.84 -7.69 20.30
C VAL A 179 4.35 -7.95 20.36
N GLY A 180 5.14 -7.12 19.67
CA GLY A 180 6.60 -7.13 19.69
C GLY A 180 7.25 -6.52 20.94
N LEU A 181 6.48 -6.09 21.95
CA LEU A 181 7.04 -5.66 23.23
C LEU A 181 7.74 -6.81 23.97
N ARG A 182 8.83 -6.50 24.68
CA ARG A 182 9.57 -7.44 25.54
C ARG A 182 8.67 -8.16 26.54
N GLU A 183 7.65 -7.47 27.05
CA GLU A 183 6.70 -7.98 28.04
C GLU A 183 5.64 -8.94 27.45
N ILE A 184 5.50 -9.00 26.11
CA ILE A 184 4.48 -9.81 25.42
C ILE A 184 5.13 -10.99 24.69
N LEU A 185 5.64 -10.80 23.47
CA LEU A 185 6.28 -11.86 22.67
C LEU A 185 7.66 -11.44 22.13
N GLY A 186 8.07 -10.19 22.34
CA GLY A 186 9.37 -9.63 21.94
C GLY A 186 10.55 -10.01 22.85
N SER A 187 10.41 -11.06 23.67
CA SER A 187 11.49 -11.62 24.49
C SER A 187 12.26 -12.73 23.76
N GLU A 188 13.51 -12.95 24.13
CA GLU A 188 14.40 -13.98 23.56
C GLU A 188 13.81 -15.41 23.47
N PRO A 189 13.08 -15.96 24.47
CA PRO A 189 12.49 -17.29 24.32
C PRO A 189 11.29 -17.33 23.37
N CYS A 190 10.70 -16.16 23.02
CA CYS A 190 9.39 -16.08 22.38
C CYS A 190 9.38 -15.53 20.95
N TRP A 191 10.52 -15.14 20.38
CA TRP A 191 10.58 -14.53 19.05
C TRP A 191 9.96 -15.41 17.95
N GLN A 192 10.06 -16.74 18.04
CA GLN A 192 9.44 -17.65 17.06
C GLN A 192 7.90 -17.62 17.15
N TYR A 193 7.35 -17.44 18.35
CA TYR A 193 5.90 -17.25 18.54
C TYR A 193 5.46 -15.87 18.07
N LEU A 194 6.29 -14.84 18.23
CA LEU A 194 6.03 -13.51 17.66
C LEU A 194 5.88 -13.61 16.13
N LEU A 195 6.80 -14.27 15.43
CA LEU A 195 6.68 -14.46 13.97
C LEU A 195 5.46 -15.31 13.58
N ALA A 196 5.15 -16.36 14.35
CA ALA A 196 4.01 -17.23 14.09
C ALA A 196 2.65 -16.60 14.43
N SER A 197 2.61 -15.59 15.29
CA SER A 197 1.38 -14.95 15.75
C SER A 197 0.58 -14.24 14.64
N ASN A 198 1.21 -13.94 13.51
CA ASN A 198 0.54 -13.47 12.30
C ASN A 198 -0.49 -14.48 11.73
N ALA A 199 -0.44 -15.76 12.13
CA ALA A 199 -1.48 -16.73 11.83
C ALA A 199 -2.84 -16.38 12.47
N ILE A 200 -2.86 -15.64 13.58
CA ILE A 200 -4.10 -15.31 14.31
C ILE A 200 -5.04 -14.43 13.47
N PRO A 201 -4.61 -13.29 12.90
CA PRO A 201 -5.43 -12.52 11.96
C PRO A 201 -5.90 -13.35 10.76
N GLY A 202 -5.07 -14.27 10.25
CA GLY A 202 -5.43 -15.15 9.14
C GLY A 202 -6.53 -16.15 9.48
N LEU A 203 -6.44 -16.77 10.66
CA LEU A 203 -7.48 -17.65 11.18
C LEU A 203 -8.81 -16.91 11.37
N ILE A 204 -8.75 -15.68 11.91
CA ILE A 204 -9.96 -14.84 12.05
C ILE A 204 -10.59 -14.63 10.67
N GLN A 205 -9.81 -14.24 9.66
CA GLN A 205 -10.32 -14.04 8.30
C GLN A 205 -10.90 -15.32 7.69
N LEU A 206 -10.25 -16.48 7.88
CA LEU A 206 -10.75 -17.77 7.40
C LEU A 206 -12.10 -18.14 8.00
N LEU A 207 -12.36 -17.76 9.25
CA LEU A 207 -13.64 -17.98 9.92
C LEU A 207 -14.69 -16.94 9.49
N THR A 208 -14.31 -15.67 9.42
CA THR A 208 -15.27 -14.57 9.25
C THR A 208 -15.63 -14.27 7.79
N LEU A 209 -14.66 -14.33 6.88
CA LEU A 209 -14.84 -13.92 5.48
C LEU A 209 -15.82 -14.81 4.68
N PRO A 210 -15.92 -16.14 4.90
CA PRO A 210 -16.87 -16.99 4.17
C PRO A 210 -18.34 -16.54 4.29
N TRP A 211 -18.71 -15.94 5.42
CA TRP A 211 -20.07 -15.45 5.66
C TRP A 211 -20.45 -14.26 4.78
N PHE A 212 -19.51 -13.55 4.18
CA PHE A 212 -19.78 -12.38 3.35
C PHE A 212 -19.94 -12.73 1.86
N PRO A 213 -20.71 -11.94 1.09
CA PRO A 213 -20.89 -12.17 -0.33
C PRO A 213 -19.60 -11.88 -1.12
N GLU A 214 -19.50 -12.49 -2.31
CA GLU A 214 -18.45 -12.17 -3.28
C GLU A 214 -18.70 -10.76 -3.89
N SER A 215 -17.67 -10.18 -4.53
CA SER A 215 -17.78 -8.87 -5.19
C SER A 215 -18.96 -8.85 -6.20
N PRO A 216 -19.93 -7.91 -6.07
CA PRO A 216 -21.06 -7.81 -7.01
C PRO A 216 -20.61 -7.58 -8.45
N ARG A 217 -19.58 -6.75 -8.64
CA ARG A 217 -18.98 -6.48 -9.96
C ARG A 217 -18.35 -7.72 -10.57
N TYR A 218 -17.64 -8.53 -9.77
CA TYR A 218 -17.11 -9.81 -10.24
C TYR A 218 -18.23 -10.75 -10.70
N LEU A 219 -19.31 -10.85 -9.92
CA LEU A 219 -20.44 -11.72 -10.25
C LEU A 219 -21.13 -11.32 -11.55
N LEU A 220 -21.34 -10.02 -11.79
CA LEU A 220 -22.00 -9.57 -13.01
C LEU A 220 -21.06 -9.49 -14.23
N ILE A 221 -19.90 -8.84 -14.09
CA ILE A 221 -19.02 -8.51 -15.21
C ILE A 221 -18.18 -9.73 -15.61
N ASP A 222 -17.50 -10.35 -14.67
CA ASP A 222 -16.56 -11.45 -14.96
C ASP A 222 -17.27 -12.81 -15.08
N ARG A 223 -18.37 -13.03 -14.33
CA ARG A 223 -19.15 -14.28 -14.32
C ARG A 223 -20.42 -14.23 -15.16
N GLY A 224 -20.95 -13.06 -15.48
CA GLY A 224 -22.21 -12.91 -16.22
C GLY A 224 -23.47 -13.24 -15.40
N ASP A 225 -23.36 -13.41 -14.08
CA ASP A 225 -24.44 -13.87 -13.21
C ASP A 225 -25.17 -12.68 -12.56
N LYS A 226 -26.29 -12.29 -13.18
CA LYS A 226 -27.11 -11.16 -12.72
C LYS A 226 -27.84 -11.46 -11.41
N GLU A 227 -28.29 -12.69 -11.20
CA GLU A 227 -29.02 -13.06 -9.99
C GLU A 227 -28.12 -13.08 -8.77
N ALA A 228 -26.92 -13.66 -8.90
CA ALA A 228 -25.93 -13.64 -7.83
C ALA A 228 -25.48 -12.21 -7.50
N CYS A 229 -25.34 -11.33 -8.50
CA CYS A 229 -25.04 -9.91 -8.29
C CYS A 229 -26.14 -9.22 -7.46
N ILE A 230 -27.41 -9.38 -7.84
CA ILE A 230 -28.54 -8.78 -7.11
C ILE A 230 -28.58 -9.31 -5.67
N ASN A 231 -28.37 -10.61 -5.46
CA ASN A 231 -28.35 -11.21 -4.12
C ASN A 231 -27.17 -10.68 -3.28
N ALA A 232 -25.99 -10.50 -3.87
CA ALA A 232 -24.83 -9.91 -3.20
C ALA A 232 -25.10 -8.45 -2.81
N LEU A 233 -25.67 -7.64 -3.70
CA LEU A 233 -26.05 -6.25 -3.42
C LEU A 233 -27.11 -6.15 -2.33
N ARG A 234 -28.18 -6.96 -2.38
CA ARG A 234 -29.21 -7.01 -1.32
C ARG A 234 -28.59 -7.30 0.04
N ARG A 235 -27.61 -8.21 0.09
CA ARG A 235 -26.94 -8.59 1.34
C ARG A 235 -26.00 -7.50 1.86
N LEU A 236 -25.26 -6.83 0.98
CA LEU A 236 -24.37 -5.72 1.35
C LEU A 236 -25.12 -4.45 1.73
N ARG A 237 -26.28 -4.19 1.10
CA ARG A 237 -27.10 -3.00 1.31
C ARG A 237 -28.23 -3.21 2.32
N GLY A 238 -28.51 -4.45 2.73
CA GLY A 238 -29.60 -4.79 3.68
C GLY A 238 -31.02 -4.34 3.26
N CYS A 239 -31.17 -3.87 2.02
CA CYS A 239 -32.38 -3.28 1.45
C CYS A 239 -32.55 -3.76 0.00
N GLU A 240 -33.69 -3.46 -0.62
CA GLU A 240 -33.82 -3.67 -2.06
C GLU A 240 -32.79 -2.87 -2.84
N VAL A 241 -32.27 -3.47 -3.90
CA VAL A 241 -31.25 -2.87 -4.76
C VAL A 241 -31.88 -1.68 -5.46
N GLN A 242 -31.27 -0.49 -5.30
CA GLN A 242 -31.69 0.67 -6.09
C GLN A 242 -31.46 0.37 -7.56
N SER A 243 -32.48 0.60 -8.40
CA SER A 243 -32.39 0.39 -9.84
C SER A 243 -31.20 1.13 -10.45
N SER A 244 -30.93 2.35 -9.98
CA SER A 244 -29.78 3.16 -10.41
C SER A 244 -28.41 2.50 -10.17
N GLU A 245 -28.23 1.77 -9.07
CA GLU A 245 -26.96 1.08 -8.78
C GLU A 245 -26.78 -0.15 -9.67
N LEU A 246 -27.87 -0.89 -9.93
CA LEU A 246 -27.83 -2.02 -10.85
C LEU A 246 -27.61 -1.56 -12.30
N ASP A 247 -28.25 -0.46 -12.71
CA ASP A 247 -28.09 0.14 -14.03
C ASP A 247 -26.66 0.66 -14.26
N GLU A 248 -26.00 1.23 -13.24
CA GLU A 248 -24.58 1.61 -13.30
C GLU A 248 -23.70 0.39 -13.62
N ILE A 249 -23.87 -0.73 -12.91
CA ILE A 249 -23.04 -1.92 -13.12
C ILE A 249 -23.38 -2.59 -14.46
N LEU A 250 -24.64 -2.55 -14.90
CA LEU A 250 -25.05 -3.02 -16.22
C LEU A 250 -24.47 -2.15 -17.34
N GLN A 251 -24.41 -0.84 -17.14
CA GLN A 251 -23.76 0.08 -18.08
C GLN A 251 -22.25 -0.16 -18.12
N GLU A 252 -21.58 -0.31 -16.97
CA GLU A 252 -20.17 -0.71 -16.90
C GLU A 252 -19.95 -2.05 -17.61
N GLN A 253 -20.85 -3.02 -17.43
CA GLN A 253 -20.79 -4.31 -18.12
C GLN A 253 -20.95 -4.12 -19.63
N ALA A 254 -21.90 -3.30 -20.09
CA ALA A 254 -22.15 -3.04 -21.51
C ALA A 254 -20.95 -2.34 -22.17
N GLU A 255 -20.35 -1.37 -21.49
CA GLU A 255 -19.11 -0.71 -21.93
C GLU A 255 -17.96 -1.70 -21.99
N THR A 256 -17.87 -2.64 -21.05
CA THR A 256 -16.81 -3.66 -21.00
C THR A 256 -17.09 -4.86 -21.92
N LYS A 257 -18.33 -5.02 -22.40
CA LYS A 257 -18.77 -6.20 -23.16
C LYS A 257 -18.05 -6.25 -24.51
N GLY A 258 -17.24 -7.28 -24.71
CA GLY A 258 -16.39 -7.44 -25.90
C GLY A 258 -14.99 -6.84 -25.78
N MET A 259 -14.67 -6.14 -24.68
CA MET A 259 -13.30 -5.72 -24.36
C MET A 259 -12.61 -6.79 -23.51
N ARG A 260 -11.44 -7.25 -23.95
CA ARG A 260 -10.60 -8.14 -23.14
C ARG A 260 -9.94 -7.38 -21.98
N PRO A 261 -9.75 -8.00 -20.80
CA PRO A 261 -8.87 -7.46 -19.78
C PRO A 261 -7.49 -7.19 -20.40
N ARG A 262 -6.99 -5.97 -20.22
CA ARG A 262 -5.72 -5.59 -20.83
C ARG A 262 -4.58 -6.26 -20.11
N ARG A 263 -3.61 -6.73 -20.89
CA ARG A 263 -2.38 -7.31 -20.34
C ARG A 263 -1.41 -6.20 -19.96
N PRO A 264 -0.51 -6.39 -18.98
CA PRO A 264 0.39 -5.33 -18.51
C PRO A 264 1.23 -4.70 -19.59
N TRP A 265 1.76 -5.51 -20.51
CA TRP A 265 2.55 -5.03 -21.64
C TRP A 265 1.75 -4.17 -22.62
N GLU A 266 0.43 -4.37 -22.71
CA GLU A 266 -0.43 -3.53 -23.56
C GLU A 266 -0.53 -2.12 -23.00
N LEU A 267 -0.45 -1.94 -21.67
CA LEU A 267 -0.43 -0.62 -21.05
C LEU A 267 0.87 0.13 -21.34
N PHE A 268 2.00 -0.58 -21.42
CA PHE A 268 3.28 0.04 -21.78
C PHE A 268 3.33 0.49 -23.25
N THR A 269 2.65 -0.23 -24.14
CA THR A 269 2.62 0.08 -25.58
C THR A 269 1.56 1.13 -25.93
N ASP A 270 0.46 1.21 -25.18
CA ASP A 270 -0.65 2.10 -25.51
C ASP A 270 -0.36 3.58 -25.13
N ARG A 271 -0.22 4.41 -26.15
CA ARG A 271 0.05 5.85 -26.02
C ARG A 271 -1.08 6.63 -25.33
N SER A 272 -2.33 6.15 -25.38
CA SER A 272 -3.49 6.81 -24.78
C SER A 272 -3.52 6.73 -23.25
N VAL A 273 -2.78 5.79 -22.67
CA VAL A 273 -2.68 5.58 -21.22
C VAL A 273 -1.29 5.85 -20.66
N ARG A 274 -0.37 6.38 -21.49
CA ARG A 274 1.05 6.49 -21.15
C ARG A 274 1.29 7.41 -19.95
N TRP A 275 0.72 8.62 -19.94
CA TRP A 275 0.87 9.53 -18.80
C TRP A 275 0.13 9.07 -17.55
N GLN A 276 -0.99 8.34 -17.69
CA GLN A 276 -1.66 7.67 -16.58
C GLN A 276 -0.71 6.64 -15.93
N LEU A 277 -0.09 5.80 -16.75
CA LEU A 277 0.83 4.75 -16.30
C LEU A 277 2.08 5.34 -15.66
N ILE A 278 2.73 6.31 -16.30
CA ILE A 278 3.91 7.00 -15.76
C ILE A 278 3.59 7.62 -14.40
N SER A 279 2.44 8.28 -14.27
CA SER A 279 2.05 8.92 -13.01
C SER A 279 1.85 7.91 -11.89
N VAL A 280 1.15 6.80 -12.16
CA VAL A 280 0.97 5.74 -11.15
C VAL A 280 2.30 5.08 -10.79
N MET A 281 3.18 4.83 -11.76
CA MET A 281 4.50 4.26 -11.50
C MET A 281 5.37 5.18 -10.63
N ILE A 282 5.41 6.48 -10.94
CA ILE A 282 6.20 7.46 -10.17
C ILE A 282 5.65 7.61 -8.76
N VAL A 283 4.34 7.80 -8.59
CA VAL A 283 3.75 8.00 -7.26
C VAL A 283 3.88 6.74 -6.39
N SER A 284 3.67 5.54 -6.97
CA SER A 284 3.84 4.29 -6.24
C SER A 284 5.30 4.03 -5.86
N SER A 285 6.24 4.41 -6.74
CA SER A 285 7.67 4.33 -6.43
C SER A 285 8.06 5.32 -5.34
N ALA A 286 7.60 6.56 -5.43
CA ALA A 286 7.84 7.61 -4.44
C ALA A 286 7.34 7.22 -3.04
N MET A 287 6.19 6.56 -2.95
CA MET A 287 5.65 6.06 -1.68
C MET A 287 6.62 5.12 -0.97
N GLN A 288 7.34 4.24 -1.67
CA GLN A 288 8.31 3.33 -1.04
C GLN A 288 9.72 3.93 -0.95
N LEU A 289 10.14 4.71 -1.95
CA LEU A 289 11.44 5.35 -1.99
C LEU A 289 11.59 6.50 -0.99
N CYS A 290 10.51 6.99 -0.39
CA CYS A 290 10.59 7.95 0.72
C CYS A 290 11.08 7.32 2.05
N GLY A 291 11.32 6.00 2.08
CA GLY A 291 12.00 5.35 3.21
C GLY A 291 11.15 5.10 4.45
N ASN A 292 9.84 5.38 4.42
CA ASN A 292 8.97 5.18 5.60
C ASN A 292 8.96 3.73 6.10
N ASP A 293 8.78 2.75 5.21
CA ASP A 293 8.77 1.32 5.58
C ASP A 293 10.12 0.86 6.17
N SER A 294 11.24 1.45 5.71
CA SER A 294 12.55 1.14 6.28
C SER A 294 12.72 1.66 7.71
N ILE A 295 12.05 2.77 8.07
CA ILE A 295 11.99 3.23 9.45
C ILE A 295 11.32 2.16 10.32
N TYR A 296 10.33 1.41 9.82
CA TYR A 296 9.74 0.30 10.58
C TYR A 296 10.67 -0.91 10.70
N PHE A 297 11.30 -1.33 9.60
CA PHE A 297 12.22 -2.48 9.64
C PHE A 297 13.43 -2.25 10.54
N TYR A 298 13.95 -1.02 10.55
CA TYR A 298 15.19 -0.66 11.21
C TYR A 298 14.97 0.38 12.33
N ALA A 299 13.77 0.47 12.89
CA ALA A 299 13.44 1.46 13.92
C ALA A 299 14.43 1.42 15.08
N SER A 300 14.87 0.21 15.47
CA SER A 300 15.86 0.04 16.53
C SER A 300 17.20 0.69 16.20
N TYR A 301 17.67 0.60 14.95
CA TYR A 301 18.91 1.26 14.54
C TYR A 301 18.73 2.78 14.52
N VAL A 302 17.64 3.28 13.92
CA VAL A 302 17.38 4.72 13.79
C VAL A 302 17.28 5.40 15.16
N PHE A 303 16.55 4.81 16.12
CA PHE A 303 16.40 5.42 17.44
C PHE A 303 17.65 5.29 18.31
N LYS A 304 18.44 4.22 18.16
CA LYS A 304 19.73 4.09 18.85
C LYS A 304 20.73 5.14 18.35
N GLU A 305 20.82 5.33 17.03
CA GLU A 305 21.65 6.38 16.43
C GLU A 305 21.19 7.77 16.87
N ALA A 306 19.87 7.98 17.01
CA ALA A 306 19.32 9.22 17.57
C ALA A 306 19.59 9.42 19.08
N GLY A 307 20.26 8.48 19.75
CA GLY A 307 20.66 8.59 21.17
C GLY A 307 19.59 8.14 22.17
N ILE A 308 18.56 7.41 21.72
CA ILE A 308 17.53 6.83 22.61
C ILE A 308 18.07 5.54 23.23
N SER A 309 17.86 5.39 24.54
CA SER A 309 18.31 4.22 25.29
C SER A 309 17.58 2.94 24.89
N ASP A 310 18.30 1.81 24.86
CA ASP A 310 17.82 0.50 24.40
C ASP A 310 16.55 -0.03 25.09
N ASP A 311 16.34 0.36 26.34
CA ASP A 311 15.15 0.04 27.13
C ASP A 311 13.89 0.77 26.65
N LYS A 312 14.06 1.95 26.03
CA LYS A 312 12.96 2.82 25.58
C LYS A 312 12.64 2.67 24.09
N VAL A 313 13.56 2.15 23.28
CA VAL A 313 13.41 2.02 21.82
C VAL A 313 12.11 1.32 21.42
N GLN A 314 11.72 0.23 22.09
CA GLN A 314 10.49 -0.50 21.75
C GLN A 314 9.22 0.34 22.03
N TYR A 315 9.20 1.09 23.14
CA TYR A 315 8.10 1.98 23.49
C TYR A 315 7.98 3.18 22.54
N VAL A 316 9.12 3.78 22.18
CA VAL A 316 9.18 4.86 21.18
C VAL A 316 8.71 4.38 19.80
N THR A 317 9.04 3.14 19.45
CA THR A 317 8.59 2.51 18.20
C THR A 317 7.06 2.39 18.15
N ILE A 318 6.35 2.08 19.25
CA ILE A 318 4.88 2.09 19.25
C ILE A 318 4.31 3.49 18.92
N GLY A 319 5.01 4.54 19.33
CA GLY A 319 4.68 5.92 18.97
C GLY A 319 4.67 6.15 17.46
N THR A 320 5.59 5.53 16.71
CA THR A 320 5.64 5.68 15.24
C THR A 320 4.43 5.05 14.55
N GLY A 321 4.01 3.85 14.95
CA GLY A 321 2.80 3.23 14.40
C GLY A 321 1.54 4.02 14.78
N THR A 322 1.48 4.54 16.01
CA THR A 322 0.32 5.32 16.49
C THR A 322 0.18 6.63 15.70
N CYS A 323 1.31 7.27 15.38
CA CYS A 323 1.37 8.42 14.49
C CYS A 323 0.79 8.08 13.11
N GLU A 324 1.24 7.01 12.49
CA GLU A 324 0.70 6.60 11.18
C GLU A 324 -0.81 6.28 11.24
N PHE A 325 -1.24 5.56 12.27
CA PHE A 325 -2.65 5.18 12.43
C PHE A 325 -3.56 6.40 12.56
N THR A 326 -3.18 7.36 13.40
CA THR A 326 -3.92 8.62 13.56
C THR A 326 -3.90 9.45 12.27
N ALA A 327 -2.76 9.54 11.59
CA ALA A 327 -2.63 10.24 10.32
C ALA A 327 -3.49 9.63 9.20
N CYS A 328 -3.53 8.31 9.07
CA CYS A 328 -4.36 7.60 8.10
C CYS A 328 -5.86 7.83 8.35
N ILE A 329 -6.29 7.86 9.63
CA ILE A 329 -7.68 8.21 9.99
C ILE A 329 -7.98 9.66 9.57
N MET A 330 -7.08 10.59 9.88
CA MET A 330 -7.23 11.99 9.48
C MET A 330 -7.25 12.15 7.95
N CYS A 331 -6.40 11.41 7.24
CA CYS A 331 -6.41 11.36 5.77
C CYS A 331 -7.77 10.93 5.25
N ASN A 332 -8.35 9.86 5.80
CA ASN A 332 -9.65 9.35 5.38
C ASN A 332 -10.78 10.38 5.54
N LEU A 333 -10.75 11.16 6.61
CA LEU A 333 -11.73 12.23 6.84
C LEU A 333 -11.53 13.46 5.94
N LEU A 334 -10.27 13.76 5.58
CA LEU A 334 -9.90 14.98 4.86
C LEU A 334 -9.81 14.80 3.35
N VAL A 335 -9.53 13.60 2.82
CA VAL A 335 -9.28 13.37 1.39
C VAL A 335 -10.46 13.78 0.52
N GLU A 336 -11.69 13.52 0.99
CA GLU A 336 -12.91 13.86 0.29
C GLU A 336 -13.19 15.37 0.35
N ARG A 337 -12.63 16.08 1.34
CA ARG A 337 -12.76 17.54 1.49
C ARG A 337 -11.69 18.31 0.74
N LYS A 338 -10.43 17.90 0.82
CA LYS A 338 -9.28 18.65 0.30
C LYS A 338 -8.82 18.19 -1.10
N GLY A 339 -9.18 16.99 -1.53
CA GLY A 339 -8.73 16.42 -2.81
C GLY A 339 -7.45 15.59 -2.68
N ARG A 340 -7.20 14.74 -3.68
CA ARG A 340 -6.11 13.75 -3.65
C ARG A 340 -4.76 14.41 -3.93
N ARG A 341 -4.71 15.30 -4.92
CA ARG A 341 -3.47 15.99 -5.33
C ARG A 341 -2.92 16.87 -4.22
N PHE A 342 -3.80 17.63 -3.56
CA PHE A 342 -3.41 18.51 -2.46
C PHE A 342 -2.84 17.72 -1.28
N MET A 343 -3.49 16.61 -0.88
CA MET A 343 -3.05 15.78 0.25
C MET A 343 -1.71 15.08 -0.05
N LEU A 344 -1.52 14.55 -1.27
CA LEU A 344 -0.25 13.95 -1.68
C LEU A 344 0.90 14.96 -1.69
N MET A 345 0.70 16.11 -2.34
CA MET A 345 1.72 17.15 -2.45
C MET A 345 2.07 17.72 -1.06
N GLY A 346 1.07 18.00 -0.23
CA GLY A 346 1.26 18.46 1.14
C GLY A 346 2.03 17.45 2.00
N GLY A 347 1.71 16.16 1.89
CA GLY A 347 2.42 15.09 2.60
C GLY A 347 3.90 15.05 2.25
N PHE A 348 4.25 15.01 0.96
CA PHE A 348 5.66 15.01 0.54
C PHE A 348 6.42 16.28 0.92
N ILE A 349 5.78 17.47 0.84
CA ILE A 349 6.42 18.73 1.26
C ILE A 349 6.73 18.71 2.76
N LEU A 350 5.76 18.28 3.58
CA LEU A 350 5.95 18.19 5.03
C LEU A 350 7.04 17.16 5.37
N MET A 351 7.07 16.01 4.69
CA MET A 351 8.12 15.01 4.84
C MET A 351 9.51 15.59 4.53
N THR A 352 9.65 16.38 3.45
CA THR A 352 10.92 17.08 3.15
C THR A 352 11.32 18.02 4.28
N ILE A 353 10.40 18.85 4.78
CA ILE A 353 10.70 19.80 5.86
C ILE A 353 11.21 19.05 7.09
N TRP A 354 10.50 18.00 7.52
CA TRP A 354 10.89 17.22 8.70
C TRP A 354 12.17 16.42 8.49
N ALA A 355 12.45 15.94 7.29
CA ALA A 355 13.73 15.29 6.97
C ALA A 355 14.92 16.27 7.08
N VAL A 356 14.75 17.52 6.61
CA VAL A 356 15.78 18.56 6.75
C VAL A 356 16.01 18.91 8.22
N VAL A 357 14.92 19.09 9.00
CA VAL A 357 15.03 19.37 10.44
C VAL A 357 15.66 18.18 11.18
N PHE A 358 15.35 16.94 10.78
CA PHE A 358 15.96 15.74 11.34
C PHE A 358 17.47 15.67 11.08
N THR A 359 17.92 15.94 9.85
CA THR A 359 19.35 16.02 9.53
C THR A 359 20.06 17.09 10.36
N ILE A 360 19.46 18.27 10.52
CA ILE A 360 20.01 19.32 11.38
C ILE A 360 20.08 18.84 12.84
N ALA A 361 19.04 18.18 13.35
CA ALA A 361 19.01 17.67 14.72
C ALA A 361 20.11 16.62 14.99
N LEU A 362 20.38 15.73 14.04
CA LEU A 362 21.47 14.76 14.14
C LEU A 362 22.85 15.45 14.16
N SER A 363 23.07 16.47 13.32
CA SER A 363 24.34 17.21 13.30
C SER A 363 24.66 17.95 14.59
N PHE A 364 23.64 18.34 15.37
CA PHE A 364 23.83 18.99 16.66
C PHE A 364 23.72 18.03 17.86
N GLN A 365 23.57 16.72 17.64
CA GLN A 365 23.29 15.76 18.69
C GLN A 365 24.40 15.64 19.73
N GLN A 366 25.67 15.77 19.32
CA GLN A 366 26.80 15.73 20.26
C GLN A 366 26.98 17.01 21.07
N TYR A 367 26.39 18.12 20.63
CA TYR A 367 26.56 19.44 21.25
C TYR A 367 25.44 19.77 22.24
N ILE A 368 24.24 19.21 22.03
CA ILE A 368 23.03 19.61 22.75
C ILE A 368 22.29 18.37 23.27
N SER A 369 22.15 18.28 24.59
CA SER A 369 21.60 17.10 25.29
C SER A 369 20.11 16.80 25.02
N TRP A 370 19.32 17.77 24.52
CA TRP A 370 17.90 17.58 24.21
C TRP A 370 17.62 17.21 22.74
N MET A 371 18.63 17.18 21.86
CA MET A 371 18.49 16.84 20.44
C MET A 371 17.85 15.46 20.17
N PRO A 372 18.11 14.39 20.95
CA PRO A 372 17.43 13.11 20.77
C PRO A 372 15.90 13.21 20.77
N TYR A 373 15.32 14.08 21.60
CA TYR A 373 13.88 14.30 21.66
C TYR A 373 13.36 15.05 20.43
N LEU A 374 14.16 15.97 19.86
CA LEU A 374 13.83 16.64 18.60
C LEU A 374 13.89 15.63 17.44
N SER A 375 14.93 14.80 17.38
CA SER A 375 15.07 13.72 16.41
C SER A 375 13.87 12.77 16.45
N MET A 376 13.45 12.37 17.64
CA MET A 376 12.24 11.56 17.84
C MET A 376 10.97 12.28 17.35
N ALA A 377 10.79 13.56 17.70
CA ALA A 377 9.65 14.35 17.24
C ALA A 377 9.62 14.46 15.70
N CYS A 378 10.77 14.70 15.07
CA CYS A 378 10.91 14.75 13.62
C CYS A 378 10.48 13.45 12.94
N ILE A 379 10.91 12.30 13.46
CA ILE A 379 10.49 10.98 12.95
C ILE A 379 8.96 10.82 13.07
N PHE A 380 8.38 11.18 14.22
CA PHE A 380 6.94 11.11 14.41
C PHE A 380 6.18 12.00 13.42
N THR A 381 6.63 13.24 13.24
CA THR A 381 6.00 14.18 12.30
C THR A 381 6.24 13.80 10.83
N TYR A 382 7.35 13.15 10.52
CA TYR A 382 7.63 12.59 9.20
C TYR A 382 6.61 11.50 8.86
N ILE A 383 6.37 10.58 9.80
CA ILE A 383 5.41 9.48 9.65
C ILE A 383 3.96 10.01 9.65
N LEU A 384 3.63 11.00 10.48
CA LEU A 384 2.34 11.69 10.42
C LEU A 384 2.09 12.28 9.02
N SER A 385 3.11 12.91 8.44
CA SER A 385 3.04 13.50 7.10
C SER A 385 2.87 12.44 6.01
N PHE A 386 3.56 11.31 6.14
CA PHE A 386 3.40 10.14 5.27
C PHE A 386 1.99 9.56 5.32
N GLY A 387 1.44 9.33 6.52
CA GLY A 387 0.09 8.80 6.71
C GLY A 387 -1.00 9.75 6.18
N MET A 388 -0.81 11.07 6.33
CA MET A 388 -1.76 12.08 5.86
C MET A 388 -1.83 12.20 4.34
N GLY A 389 -0.77 11.83 3.62
CA GLY A 389 -0.68 12.01 2.17
C GLY A 389 -0.36 10.70 1.43
N PRO A 390 0.93 10.38 1.22
CA PRO A 390 1.38 9.23 0.43
C PRO A 390 0.69 7.90 0.77
N ALA A 391 0.65 7.50 2.04
CA ALA A 391 0.13 6.20 2.47
C ALA A 391 -1.37 6.07 2.17
N GLY A 392 -2.14 7.11 2.53
CA GLY A 392 -3.56 7.11 2.30
C GLY A 392 -3.92 7.16 0.82
N VAL A 393 -3.38 8.14 0.08
CA VAL A 393 -3.94 8.48 -1.23
C VAL A 393 -3.43 7.54 -2.35
N THR A 394 -2.19 7.07 -2.28
CA THR A 394 -1.53 6.37 -3.40
C THR A 394 -2.28 5.10 -3.82
N GLY A 395 -2.79 4.31 -2.87
CA GLY A 395 -3.49 3.06 -3.15
C GLY A 395 -4.81 3.21 -3.93
N VAL A 396 -5.40 4.41 -3.90
CA VAL A 396 -6.69 4.71 -4.56
C VAL A 396 -6.49 5.29 -5.97
N LEU A 397 -5.28 5.78 -6.30
CA LEU A 397 -5.02 6.35 -7.63
C LEU A 397 -5.27 5.37 -8.78
N PRO A 398 -4.83 4.10 -8.75
CA PRO A 398 -5.09 3.19 -9.86
C PRO A 398 -6.60 2.95 -10.10
N THR A 399 -7.43 2.94 -9.05
CA THR A 399 -8.90 2.85 -9.17
C THR A 399 -9.53 4.07 -9.83
N GLU A 400 -9.03 5.27 -9.53
CA GLU A 400 -9.61 6.54 -10.00
C GLU A 400 -9.09 6.94 -11.40
N ILE A 401 -7.89 6.51 -11.78
CA ILE A 401 -7.23 6.88 -13.05
C ILE A 401 -7.52 5.87 -14.17
N PHE A 402 -7.67 4.59 -13.86
CA PHE A 402 -7.85 3.52 -14.86
C PHE A 402 -9.27 2.98 -14.93
N ASN A 403 -9.69 2.68 -16.16
CA ASN A 403 -10.93 1.94 -16.43
C ASN A 403 -10.85 0.49 -15.96
N GLN A 404 -12.00 -0.18 -15.90
CA GLN A 404 -12.11 -1.55 -15.37
C GLN A 404 -11.22 -2.56 -16.13
N THR A 405 -10.99 -2.37 -17.43
CA THR A 405 -10.18 -3.28 -18.25
C THR A 405 -8.67 -3.13 -18.03
N ALA A 406 -8.18 -1.91 -17.77
CA ALA A 406 -6.77 -1.65 -17.50
C ALA A 406 -6.42 -1.67 -15.99
N ARG A 407 -7.41 -1.50 -15.10
CA ARG A 407 -7.21 -1.38 -13.65
C ARG A 407 -6.46 -2.57 -13.03
N PRO A 408 -6.79 -3.85 -13.31
CA PRO A 408 -6.03 -4.97 -12.75
C PRO A 408 -4.55 -4.96 -13.16
N ALA A 409 -4.26 -4.63 -14.42
CA ALA A 409 -2.90 -4.49 -14.92
C ALA A 409 -2.16 -3.31 -14.28
N ALA A 410 -2.84 -2.17 -14.10
CA ALA A 410 -2.29 -1.00 -13.42
C ALA A 410 -1.94 -1.29 -11.96
N TYR A 411 -2.82 -1.96 -11.20
CA TYR A 411 -2.51 -2.41 -9.84
C TYR A 411 -1.30 -3.34 -9.80
N MET A 412 -1.21 -4.28 -10.73
CA MET A 412 -0.08 -5.20 -10.77
C MET A 412 1.24 -4.47 -11.05
N ILE A 413 1.26 -3.49 -11.97
CA ILE A 413 2.47 -2.69 -12.27
C ILE A 413 2.83 -1.81 -11.07
N ALA A 414 1.84 -1.10 -10.49
CA ALA A 414 2.03 -0.23 -9.33
C ALA A 414 2.56 -1.02 -8.13
N GLY A 415 1.88 -2.11 -7.77
CA GLY A 415 2.28 -3.00 -6.68
C GLY A 415 3.64 -3.64 -6.93
N SER A 416 3.94 -4.06 -8.16
CA SER A 416 5.28 -4.57 -8.51
C SER A 416 6.37 -3.55 -8.25
N MET A 417 6.16 -2.29 -8.66
CA MET A 417 7.11 -1.20 -8.39
C MET A 417 7.25 -0.93 -6.90
N MET A 418 6.15 -0.96 -6.13
CA MET A 418 6.22 -0.81 -4.67
C MET A 418 7.09 -1.90 -4.04
N TRP A 419 6.87 -3.17 -4.39
CA TRP A 419 7.62 -4.27 -3.82
C TRP A 419 9.10 -4.28 -4.23
N ILE A 420 9.41 -3.95 -5.49
CA ILE A 420 10.79 -3.81 -5.95
C ILE A 420 11.49 -2.69 -5.18
N ASN A 421 10.88 -1.51 -5.10
CA ASN A 421 11.46 -0.37 -4.39
C ASN A 421 11.60 -0.62 -2.88
N LEU A 422 10.64 -1.33 -2.27
CA LEU A 422 10.74 -1.76 -0.88
C LEU A 422 11.92 -2.72 -0.67
N GLY A 423 12.16 -3.64 -1.60
CA GLY A 423 13.33 -4.53 -1.57
C GLY A 423 14.65 -3.76 -1.71
N ILE A 424 14.73 -2.82 -2.64
CA ILE A 424 15.91 -1.98 -2.87
C ILE A 424 16.24 -1.16 -1.62
N ILE A 425 15.25 -0.41 -1.09
CA ILE A 425 15.45 0.44 0.08
C ILE A 425 15.66 -0.40 1.34
N GLY A 426 14.99 -1.55 1.48
CA GLY A 426 15.25 -2.49 2.57
C GLY A 426 16.70 -2.99 2.60
N MET A 427 17.29 -3.30 1.44
CA MET A 427 18.70 -3.71 1.36
C MET A 427 19.67 -2.57 1.60
N ILE A 428 19.39 -1.38 1.06
CA ILE A 428 20.33 -0.25 1.05
C ILE A 428 20.28 0.55 2.36
N PHE A 429 19.14 0.57 3.07
CA PHE A 429 18.92 1.44 4.23
C PHE A 429 19.96 1.28 5.36
N PRO A 430 20.32 0.08 5.82
CA PRO A 430 21.34 -0.07 6.88
C PRO A 430 22.68 0.56 6.50
N PHE A 431 23.08 0.40 5.23
CA PHE A 431 24.32 0.96 4.69
C PHE A 431 24.24 2.48 4.53
N LEU A 432 23.07 3.04 4.17
CA LEU A 432 22.88 4.49 4.16
C LEU A 432 23.02 5.08 5.57
N VAL A 433 22.49 4.41 6.59
CA VAL A 433 22.60 4.88 7.98
C VAL A 433 24.05 4.83 8.45
N SER A 434 24.78 3.75 8.16
CA SER A 434 26.18 3.61 8.58
C SER A 434 27.14 4.56 7.85
N GLU A 435 26.97 4.75 6.54
CA GLU A 435 27.91 5.54 5.70
C GLU A 435 27.61 7.04 5.72
N LEU A 436 26.32 7.43 5.69
CA LEU A 436 25.93 8.85 5.64
C LEU A 436 25.73 9.46 7.03
N SER A 437 25.62 8.64 8.09
CA SER A 437 25.42 9.08 9.47
C SER A 437 24.32 10.16 9.58
N GLU A 438 24.69 11.40 9.94
CA GLU A 438 23.80 12.56 10.06
C GLU A 438 22.98 12.88 8.78
N TYR A 439 23.53 12.54 7.60
CA TYR A 439 22.92 12.82 6.29
C TYR A 439 22.05 11.69 5.74
N CYS A 440 21.78 10.64 6.53
CA CYS A 440 21.07 9.45 6.07
C CYS A 440 19.65 9.71 5.51
N PHE A 441 18.99 10.81 5.93
CA PHE A 441 17.66 11.19 5.41
C PHE A 441 17.66 12.13 4.20
N VAL A 442 18.82 12.65 3.78
CA VAL A 442 18.93 13.56 2.63
C VAL A 442 18.47 12.91 1.32
N PRO A 443 18.82 11.64 1.00
CA PRO A 443 18.30 10.97 -0.19
C PRO A 443 16.76 10.86 -0.18
N PHE A 444 16.16 10.57 0.97
CA PHE A 444 14.69 10.48 1.11
C PHE A 444 14.02 11.85 0.95
N ALA A 445 14.64 12.92 1.47
CA ALA A 445 14.16 14.29 1.29
C ALA A 445 14.16 14.68 -0.19
N ALA A 446 15.21 14.32 -0.95
CA ALA A 446 15.29 14.57 -2.38
C ALA A 446 14.18 13.85 -3.16
N VAL A 447 13.91 12.58 -2.84
CA VAL A 447 12.79 11.82 -3.42
C VAL A 447 11.46 12.52 -3.12
N CYS A 448 11.25 12.99 -1.89
CA CYS A 448 10.03 13.71 -1.50
C CYS A 448 9.84 15.01 -2.29
N VAL A 449 10.90 15.82 -2.47
CA VAL A 449 10.84 17.07 -3.26
C VAL A 449 10.49 16.79 -4.71
N LEU A 450 11.20 15.85 -5.35
CA LEU A 450 10.96 15.49 -6.74
C LEU A 450 9.53 14.97 -6.94
N SER A 451 9.02 14.21 -5.97
CA SER A 451 7.66 13.68 -5.99
C SER A 451 6.62 14.79 -5.82
N ALA A 452 6.82 15.73 -4.89
CA ALA A 452 5.95 16.88 -4.72
C ALA A 452 5.89 17.75 -5.99
N LEU A 453 7.04 18.00 -6.64
CA LEU A 453 7.12 18.73 -7.91
C LEU A 453 6.38 17.99 -9.03
N TYR A 454 6.59 16.68 -9.16
CA TYR A 454 5.91 15.89 -10.18
C TYR A 454 4.39 15.92 -10.00
N ILE A 455 3.91 15.71 -8.78
CA ILE A 455 2.48 15.73 -8.45
C ILE A 455 1.88 17.13 -8.66
N GLY A 456 2.66 18.16 -8.31
CA GLY A 456 2.32 19.55 -8.55
C GLY A 456 2.23 19.94 -10.02
N LEU A 457 2.88 19.22 -10.94
CA LEU A 457 2.92 19.58 -12.36
C LEU A 457 2.07 18.67 -13.26
N PHE A 458 2.05 17.35 -12.99
CA PHE A 458 1.55 16.35 -13.93
C PHE A 458 0.34 15.56 -13.41
N LEU A 459 0.10 15.51 -12.10
CA LEU A 459 -1.04 14.75 -11.56
C LEU A 459 -2.32 15.60 -11.58
N PRO A 460 -3.37 15.21 -12.32
CA PRO A 460 -4.66 15.87 -12.25
C PRO A 460 -5.36 15.58 -10.92
N GLU A 461 -6.23 16.51 -10.49
CA GLU A 461 -7.12 16.25 -9.35
C GLU A 461 -8.22 15.26 -9.77
N THR A 462 -8.39 14.20 -8.98
CA THR A 462 -9.37 13.13 -9.22
C THR A 462 -10.66 13.30 -8.43
N LYS A 463 -10.64 14.11 -7.36
CA LYS A 463 -11.81 14.35 -6.50
C LYS A 463 -13.02 14.84 -7.30
N GLY A 464 -14.12 14.09 -7.19
CA GLY A 464 -15.42 14.47 -7.75
C GLY A 464 -15.48 14.49 -9.27
N LYS A 465 -14.46 13.98 -9.98
CA LYS A 465 -14.43 13.91 -11.43
C LYS A 465 -14.80 12.53 -11.93
N SER A 466 -15.49 12.46 -13.06
CA SER A 466 -15.71 11.19 -13.76
C SER A 466 -14.43 10.69 -14.41
N LEU A 467 -14.34 9.38 -14.62
CA LEU A 467 -13.20 8.74 -15.29
C LEU A 467 -12.96 9.31 -16.70
N SER A 468 -14.02 9.70 -17.42
CA SER A 468 -13.92 10.31 -18.75
C SER A 468 -13.23 11.68 -18.72
N VAL A 469 -13.51 12.51 -17.71
CA VAL A 469 -12.85 13.82 -17.54
C VAL A 469 -11.38 13.64 -17.19
N ILE A 470 -11.06 12.72 -16.27
CA ILE A 470 -9.67 12.40 -15.88
C ILE A 470 -8.88 11.91 -17.10
N THR A 471 -9.46 11.00 -17.87
CA THR A 471 -8.85 10.47 -19.11
C THR A 471 -8.61 11.58 -20.12
N ARG A 472 -9.53 12.55 -20.25
CA ARG A 472 -9.35 13.71 -21.13
C ARG A 472 -8.20 14.62 -20.69
N GLU A 473 -8.04 14.86 -19.39
CA GLU A 473 -6.90 15.64 -18.86
C GLU A 473 -5.56 14.96 -19.14
N PHE A 474 -5.48 13.64 -18.95
CA PHE A 474 -4.30 12.87 -19.33
C PHE A 474 -4.08 12.81 -20.86
N ASN A 475 -5.14 12.77 -21.65
CA ASN A 475 -5.04 12.79 -23.11
C ASN A 475 -4.40 14.09 -23.62
N LYS A 476 -4.68 15.24 -23.01
CA LYS A 476 -3.98 16.49 -23.32
C LYS A 476 -2.47 16.39 -23.10
N LEU A 477 -2.03 15.61 -22.11
CA LEU A 477 -0.62 15.32 -21.87
C LEU A 477 -0.06 14.30 -22.89
N ASN A 478 -0.83 13.26 -23.23
CA ASN A 478 -0.43 12.21 -24.19
C ASN A 478 -0.27 12.75 -25.62
N PHE A 479 -1.08 13.75 -25.99
CA PHE A 479 -1.20 14.27 -27.35
C PHE A 479 -0.96 15.78 -27.44
N LYS A 480 -0.12 16.35 -26.56
CA LYS A 480 0.21 17.80 -26.48
C LYS A 480 0.63 18.46 -27.82
N ASN A 481 1.05 17.67 -28.81
CA ASN A 481 1.39 18.11 -30.17
C ASN A 481 0.28 17.94 -31.22
N GLN A 482 -0.76 17.15 -30.98
CA GLN A 482 -1.88 17.03 -31.92
C GLN A 482 -2.87 18.18 -31.79
N ASP A 483 -3.12 18.70 -30.58
CA ASP A 483 -3.95 19.90 -30.41
C ASP A 483 -3.32 21.12 -31.12
N LYS A 484 -1.98 21.27 -31.03
CA LYS A 484 -1.25 22.31 -31.79
C LYS A 484 -1.35 22.12 -33.31
N ASN A 485 -1.27 20.88 -33.80
CA ASN A 485 -1.39 20.60 -35.23
C ASN A 485 -2.83 20.79 -35.73
N PHE A 486 -3.85 20.46 -34.91
CA PHE A 486 -5.26 20.69 -35.23
C PHE A 486 -5.61 22.18 -35.21
N GLU A 487 -5.14 22.94 -34.22
CA GLU A 487 -5.27 24.41 -34.19
C GLU A 487 -4.55 25.05 -35.37
N SER A 488 -3.32 24.63 -35.70
CA SER A 488 -2.59 25.16 -36.86
C SER A 488 -3.21 24.76 -38.21
N GLN A 489 -3.81 23.57 -38.32
CA GLN A 489 -4.51 23.13 -39.53
C GLN A 489 -5.86 23.84 -39.68
N THR A 490 -6.55 24.11 -38.56
CA THR A 490 -7.81 24.86 -38.56
C THR A 490 -7.57 26.34 -38.88
N GLU A 491 -6.51 26.96 -38.33
CA GLU A 491 -6.07 28.31 -38.70
C GLU A 491 -5.61 28.39 -40.17
N ALA A 492 -4.86 27.40 -40.66
CA ALA A 492 -4.46 27.35 -42.07
C ALA A 492 -5.66 27.18 -43.01
N GLN A 493 -6.66 26.37 -42.65
CA GLN A 493 -7.91 26.24 -43.42
C GLN A 493 -8.78 27.50 -43.34
N TYR A 494 -8.80 28.21 -42.20
CA TYR A 494 -9.50 29.50 -42.09
C TYR A 494 -8.84 30.57 -42.96
N GLN A 495 -7.51 30.65 -42.97
CA GLN A 495 -6.77 31.59 -43.81
C GLN A 495 -6.89 31.26 -45.31
N LEU A 496 -6.86 29.99 -45.71
CA LEU A 496 -7.14 29.60 -47.10
C LEU A 496 -8.59 29.89 -47.52
N GLY A 497 -9.56 29.77 -46.60
CA GLY A 497 -10.95 30.13 -46.83
C GLY A 497 -11.18 31.64 -47.00
N GLU A 498 -10.49 32.48 -46.21
CA GLU A 498 -10.53 33.93 -46.35
C GLU A 498 -9.83 34.44 -47.62
N VAL A 499 -8.70 33.84 -48.00
CA VAL A 499 -7.97 34.22 -49.23
C VAL A 499 -8.77 33.86 -50.48
N CYS A 500 -9.40 32.67 -50.52
CA CYS A 500 -10.28 32.30 -51.64
C CYS A 500 -11.51 33.21 -51.78
N HIS A 501 -12.03 33.77 -50.68
CA HIS A 501 -13.14 34.72 -50.72
C HIS A 501 -12.73 36.14 -51.08
N SER A 502 -11.46 36.52 -50.87
CA SER A 502 -10.97 37.89 -51.12
C SER A 502 -10.55 38.14 -52.58
N THR A 503 -10.22 37.10 -53.35
CA THR A 503 -9.88 37.21 -54.79
C THR A 503 -11.08 37.09 -55.76
N ALA A 504 -12.31 37.05 -55.24
CA ALA A 504 -13.53 36.86 -56.04
C ALA A 504 -14.43 38.13 -56.15
N LEU A 505 -13.88 39.32 -55.90
CA LEU A 505 -14.58 40.59 -56.10
C LEU A 505 -13.93 41.45 -57.18
#